data_AF-A0A2H0BJY5-F1
#
_entry.id   AF-A0A2H0BJY5-F1
#
_cell.length_a   1.000
_cell.length_b   1.000
_cell.length_c   1.000
_cell.angle_alpha   90.00
_cell.angle_beta   90.00
_cell.angle_gamma   90.00
#
_symmetry.space_group_name_H-M   'P 1'
#
loop_
_entity.id
_entity.type
_entity.pdbx_description
1 polymer ?
#
loop_
_entity_poly.entity_id
_entity_poly.type
_entity_poly.pdbx_seq_one_letter_code
_entity_poly.pdbx_strand_id
1 'polypeptide(L)'
;NFSQADGIGISATTKIDHVPYSEAYRPGQAYYGSNLLNDVKEIVIAFKPNIVVTGHPRDNHPDHRISFTIIEKLRSELDPHCKIYSSLTHFRGFPSPGGYLFPPKKLFGGDWLSLELYPPEIAVKKKAIEVHVSQYSRPQDKLLLDRFTSRNEIFEEE
;
A
#
# COMPACT_ATOMS: atom_id res chain seq x y z
N ASN A 1 11.41 -0.68 -13.71
CA ASN A 1 12.11 -1.91 -14.10
C ASN A 1 13.46 -1.90 -13.39
N PHE A 2 13.62 -2.62 -12.28
CA PHE A 2 14.82 -2.57 -11.41
C PHE A 2 16.02 -3.38 -11.97
N SER A 3 16.21 -3.41 -13.31
CA SER A 3 17.16 -4.33 -13.96
C SER A 3 18.13 -3.65 -14.94
N GLN A 4 18.31 -2.34 -14.83
CA GLN A 4 19.34 -1.57 -15.55
C GLN A 4 19.77 -0.47 -14.61
N ALA A 5 21.10 -0.32 -14.39
CA ALA A 5 21.74 0.72 -13.57
C ALA A 5 20.75 1.80 -13.14
N ASP A 6 20.11 1.57 -12.00
CA ASP A 6 18.90 2.31 -11.65
C ASP A 6 19.28 3.79 -11.52
N GLY A 7 18.70 4.64 -12.37
CA GLY A 7 18.90 6.09 -12.28
C GLY A 7 18.38 6.61 -10.95
N ILE A 8 18.99 7.66 -10.42
CA ILE A 8 18.54 8.29 -9.18
C ILE A 8 17.13 8.87 -9.38
N GLY A 9 16.21 8.51 -8.49
CA GLY A 9 14.87 9.08 -8.45
C GLY A 9 14.89 10.47 -7.82
N ILE A 10 14.13 11.40 -8.39
CA ILE A 10 13.93 12.75 -7.82
C ILE A 10 12.44 12.91 -7.55
N SER A 11 12.09 13.27 -6.30
CA SER A 11 10.71 13.55 -5.92
C SER A 11 10.15 14.71 -6.74
N ALA A 12 9.02 14.48 -7.41
CA ALA A 12 8.37 15.51 -8.21
C ALA A 12 7.91 16.71 -7.36
N THR A 13 7.58 16.49 -6.09
CA THR A 13 7.03 17.50 -5.18
C THR A 13 8.14 18.21 -4.41
N THR A 14 8.98 17.47 -3.70
CA THR A 14 10.01 18.04 -2.81
C THR A 14 11.32 18.32 -3.51
N LYS A 15 11.52 17.80 -4.73
CA LYS A 15 12.74 17.94 -5.54
C LYS A 15 14.01 17.34 -4.91
N ILE A 16 13.85 16.53 -3.87
CA ILE A 16 14.95 15.79 -3.24
C ILE A 16 15.06 14.38 -3.81
N ASP A 17 16.24 13.80 -3.68
CA ASP A 17 16.65 12.49 -4.19
C ASP A 17 17.18 11.55 -3.08
N HIS A 18 17.00 11.94 -1.83
CA HIS A 18 17.37 11.19 -0.63
C HIS A 18 16.26 11.17 0.41
N VAL A 19 16.22 10.12 1.23
CA VAL A 19 15.28 9.96 2.36
C VAL A 19 15.51 11.06 3.40
N PRO A 20 14.57 12.01 3.60
CA PRO A 20 14.79 13.15 4.49
C PRO A 20 14.38 12.88 5.94
N TYR A 21 13.75 11.73 6.21
CA TYR A 21 13.13 11.42 7.50
C TYR A 21 14.10 10.65 8.39
N SER A 22 14.35 11.16 9.60
CA SER A 22 15.27 10.57 10.58
C SER A 22 14.81 9.21 11.12
N GLU A 23 13.50 8.98 11.10
CA GLU A 23 12.80 7.80 11.59
C GLU A 23 12.57 6.74 10.50
N ALA A 24 13.01 7.01 9.27
CA ALA A 24 12.92 6.02 8.19
C ALA A 24 13.86 4.83 8.45
N TYR A 25 13.63 3.72 7.74
CA TYR A 25 14.47 2.53 7.82
C TYR A 25 15.95 2.83 7.49
N ARG A 26 16.20 3.71 6.50
CA ARG A 26 17.54 4.20 6.16
C ARG A 26 17.54 5.72 5.86
N PRO A 27 17.73 6.57 6.88
CA PRO A 27 17.81 8.02 6.69
C PRO A 27 18.98 8.40 5.77
N GLY A 28 18.78 9.37 4.88
CA GLY A 28 19.79 9.85 3.93
C GLY A 28 20.06 8.94 2.72
N GLN A 29 19.47 7.75 2.65
CA GLN A 29 19.66 6.85 1.52
C GLN A 29 19.11 7.48 0.22
N ALA A 30 19.86 7.36 -0.88
CA ALA A 30 19.41 7.85 -2.19
C ALA A 30 18.24 7.02 -2.74
N TYR A 31 17.34 7.67 -3.48
CA TYR A 31 16.17 7.07 -4.12
C TYR A 31 16.53 6.24 -5.36
N TYR A 32 17.31 5.18 -5.16
CA TYR A 32 17.51 4.14 -6.17
C TYR A 32 16.47 3.04 -5.99
N GLY A 33 15.98 2.50 -7.12
CA GLY A 33 15.06 1.38 -7.06
C GLY A 33 15.69 0.18 -6.34
N SER A 34 16.94 -0.14 -6.66
CA SER A 34 17.74 -1.19 -6.02
C SER A 34 17.86 -1.02 -4.51
N ASN A 35 18.00 0.21 -4.02
CA ASN A 35 18.01 0.51 -2.58
C ASN A 35 16.69 0.12 -1.93
N LEU A 36 15.56 0.56 -2.49
CA LEU A 36 14.24 0.21 -1.98
C LEU A 36 14.00 -1.31 -2.00
N LEU A 37 14.42 -2.00 -3.07
CA LEU A 37 14.29 -3.45 -3.17
C LEU A 37 15.12 -4.17 -2.09
N ASN A 38 16.37 -3.73 -1.87
CA ASN A 38 17.24 -4.30 -0.86
C ASN A 38 16.72 -4.06 0.56
N ASP A 39 16.21 -2.86 0.83
CA ASP A 39 15.63 -2.52 2.13
C ASP A 39 14.44 -3.41 2.46
N VAL A 40 13.51 -3.59 1.50
CA VAL A 40 12.37 -4.50 1.69
C VAL A 40 12.81 -5.96 1.79
N LYS A 41 13.84 -6.38 1.04
CA LYS A 41 14.41 -7.73 1.14
C LYS A 41 14.96 -7.99 2.55
N GLU A 42 15.70 -7.06 3.12
CA GLU A 42 16.22 -7.18 4.48
C GLU A 42 15.08 -7.30 5.50
N ILE A 43 14.03 -6.47 5.37
CA ILE A 43 12.85 -6.53 6.24
C ILE A 43 12.16 -7.88 6.11
N VAL A 44 11.96 -8.39 4.89
CA VAL A 44 11.33 -9.70 4.64
C VAL A 44 12.13 -10.83 5.29
N ILE A 45 13.46 -10.86 5.13
CA ILE A 45 14.33 -11.89 5.70
C ILE A 45 14.34 -11.82 7.24
N ALA A 46 14.33 -10.62 7.80
CA ALA A 46 14.38 -10.40 9.25
C ALA A 46 13.03 -10.69 9.92
N PHE A 47 11.94 -10.20 9.35
CA PHE A 47 10.59 -10.31 9.91
C PHE A 47 9.94 -11.67 9.65
N LYS A 48 10.27 -12.32 8.52
CA LYS A 48 9.72 -13.61 8.08
C LYS A 48 8.18 -13.64 8.11
N PRO A 49 7.52 -12.79 7.31
CA PRO A 49 6.07 -12.74 7.29
C PRO A 49 5.47 -14.06 6.82
N ASN A 50 4.34 -14.43 7.41
CA ASN A 50 3.45 -15.48 6.90
C ASN A 50 2.28 -14.90 6.08
N ILE A 51 2.09 -13.59 6.14
CA ILE A 51 1.12 -12.82 5.37
C ILE A 51 1.77 -11.50 4.98
N VAL A 52 1.67 -11.14 3.70
CA VAL A 52 2.04 -9.83 3.17
C VAL A 52 0.78 -9.17 2.62
N VAL A 53 0.49 -7.95 3.08
CA VAL A 53 -0.53 -7.10 2.48
C VAL A 53 0.18 -5.95 1.76
N THR A 54 -0.07 -5.80 0.46
CA THR A 54 0.60 -4.81 -0.40
C THR A 54 -0.42 -3.98 -1.19
N GLY A 55 0.04 -3.01 -1.99
CA GLY A 55 -0.83 -2.27 -2.90
C GLY A 55 -1.28 -3.12 -4.08
N HIS A 56 -2.46 -2.85 -4.63
CA HIS A 56 -3.01 -3.64 -5.72
C HIS A 56 -2.30 -3.38 -7.08
N PRO A 57 -1.95 -4.41 -7.88
CA PRO A 57 -1.22 -4.23 -9.14
C PRO A 57 -1.95 -3.38 -10.18
N ARG A 58 -3.28 -3.32 -10.11
CA ARG A 58 -4.14 -2.51 -10.99
C ARG A 58 -4.58 -1.18 -10.37
N ASP A 59 -4.01 -0.77 -9.23
CA ASP A 59 -4.24 0.56 -8.65
C ASP A 59 -3.84 1.66 -9.64
N ASN A 60 -4.57 2.77 -9.68
CA ASN A 60 -4.31 3.87 -10.59
C ASN A 60 -3.02 4.63 -10.25
N HIS A 61 -2.59 4.64 -8.98
CA HIS A 61 -1.39 5.35 -8.53
C HIS A 61 -0.11 4.51 -8.74
N PRO A 62 0.91 5.03 -9.45
CA PRO A 62 2.15 4.26 -9.70
C PRO A 62 2.87 3.84 -8.42
N ASP A 63 2.90 4.71 -7.41
CA ASP A 63 3.55 4.39 -6.12
C ASP A 63 2.79 3.30 -5.33
N HIS A 64 1.51 3.07 -5.62
CA HIS A 64 0.79 1.94 -5.02
C HIS A 64 1.16 0.64 -5.75
N ARG A 65 1.22 0.67 -7.09
CA ARG A 65 1.61 -0.50 -7.89
C ARG A 65 3.04 -0.96 -7.67
N ILE A 66 3.95 -0.05 -7.32
CA ILE A 66 5.37 -0.43 -7.11
C ILE A 66 5.53 -1.34 -5.89
N SER A 67 4.71 -1.17 -4.86
CA SER A 67 4.74 -2.02 -3.67
C SER A 67 4.46 -3.49 -4.01
N PHE A 68 3.47 -3.77 -4.85
CA PHE A 68 3.22 -5.11 -5.40
C PHE A 68 4.43 -5.64 -6.18
N THR A 69 4.96 -4.83 -7.08
CA THR A 69 6.09 -5.21 -7.94
C THR A 69 7.32 -5.62 -7.12
N ILE A 70 7.56 -4.96 -5.99
CA ILE A 70 8.66 -5.29 -5.08
C ILE A 70 8.41 -6.64 -4.40
N ILE A 71 7.20 -6.86 -3.85
CA ILE A 71 6.84 -8.13 -3.21
C ILE A 71 6.92 -9.29 -4.21
N GLU A 72 6.43 -9.11 -5.43
CA GLU A 72 6.54 -10.12 -6.49
C GLU A 72 8.00 -10.48 -6.82
N LYS A 73 8.90 -9.48 -6.85
CA LYS A 73 10.34 -9.73 -7.06
C LYS A 73 11.00 -10.46 -5.91
N LEU A 74 10.44 -10.35 -4.71
CA LEU A 74 10.93 -10.99 -3.49
C LEU A 74 10.15 -12.27 -3.16
N ARG A 75 9.27 -12.75 -4.05
CA ARG A 75 8.43 -13.93 -3.79
C ARG A 75 9.23 -15.18 -3.43
N SER A 76 10.42 -15.37 -4.01
CA SER A 76 11.32 -16.48 -3.66
C SER A 76 12.05 -16.33 -2.32
N GLU A 77 12.07 -15.13 -1.75
CA GLU A 77 12.68 -14.83 -0.45
C GLU A 77 11.67 -14.97 0.71
N LEU A 78 10.37 -15.05 0.38
CA LEU A 78 9.29 -15.31 1.33
C LEU A 78 9.20 -16.80 1.66
N ASP A 79 8.55 -17.12 2.78
CA ASP A 79 8.15 -18.49 3.07
C ASP A 79 7.22 -19.00 1.95
N PRO A 80 7.36 -20.24 1.46
CA PRO A 80 6.50 -20.78 0.40
C PRO A 80 5.00 -20.84 0.75
N HIS A 81 4.67 -20.79 2.04
CA HIS A 81 3.29 -20.73 2.55
C HIS A 81 2.86 -19.31 2.92
N CYS A 82 3.72 -18.30 2.72
CA CYS A 82 3.36 -16.91 2.93
C CYS A 82 2.26 -16.51 1.94
N LYS A 83 1.14 -16.01 2.48
CA LYS A 83 0.05 -15.50 1.65
C LYS A 83 0.32 -14.06 1.25
N ILE A 84 0.00 -13.72 0.01
CA ILE A 84 0.10 -12.34 -0.49
C ILE A 84 -1.31 -11.87 -0.80
N TYR A 85 -1.65 -10.72 -0.21
CA TYR A 85 -2.91 -10.03 -0.42
C TYR A 85 -2.63 -8.63 -0.94
N SER A 86 -3.46 -8.15 -1.84
CA SER A 86 -3.36 -6.80 -2.36
C SER A 86 -4.58 -5.95 -2.01
N SER A 87 -4.31 -4.72 -1.58
CA SER A 87 -5.31 -3.74 -1.16
C SER A 87 -5.43 -2.64 -2.19
N LEU A 88 -6.66 -2.30 -2.54
CA LEU A 88 -6.94 -1.23 -3.50
C LEU A 88 -7.11 0.09 -2.75
N THR A 89 -6.50 1.17 -3.23
CA THR A 89 -6.70 2.51 -2.64
C THR A 89 -7.32 3.46 -3.66
N HIS A 90 -6.72 3.56 -4.85
CA HIS A 90 -7.22 4.41 -5.92
C HIS A 90 -7.60 3.57 -7.14
N PHE A 91 -8.90 3.46 -7.37
CA PHE A 91 -9.41 2.90 -8.62
C PHE A 91 -10.67 3.62 -9.07
N ARG A 92 -10.91 3.69 -10.38
CA ARG A 92 -12.11 4.36 -10.89
C ARG A 92 -13.37 3.70 -10.32
N GLY A 93 -14.10 4.45 -9.48
CA GLY A 93 -15.32 3.98 -8.82
C GLY A 93 -15.10 3.32 -7.46
N PHE A 94 -13.87 3.36 -6.92
CA PHE A 94 -13.50 2.82 -5.61
C PHE A 94 -12.68 3.84 -4.81
N PRO A 95 -12.85 3.90 -3.47
CA PRO A 95 -13.86 3.22 -2.68
C PRO A 95 -15.26 3.76 -2.99
N SER A 96 -16.25 2.86 -3.03
CA SER A 96 -17.65 3.22 -3.26
C SER A 96 -18.22 3.95 -2.03
N PRO A 97 -19.09 4.95 -2.21
CA PRO A 97 -19.88 5.48 -1.10
C PRO A 97 -20.85 4.41 -0.59
N GLY A 98 -21.27 4.51 0.68
CA GLY A 98 -22.31 3.63 1.25
C GLY A 98 -21.89 2.77 2.44
N GLY A 99 -20.64 2.90 2.92
CA GLY A 99 -20.20 2.27 4.18
C GLY A 99 -19.98 0.76 4.09
N TYR A 100 -19.89 0.20 2.89
CA TYR A 100 -19.44 -1.16 2.62
C TYR A 100 -18.64 -1.15 1.32
N LEU A 101 -17.47 -1.78 1.33
CA LEU A 101 -16.56 -1.87 0.20
C LEU A 101 -16.86 -3.10 -0.63
N PHE A 102 -16.90 -2.92 -1.95
CA PHE A 102 -16.97 -3.99 -2.93
C PHE A 102 -15.82 -3.85 -3.92
N PRO A 103 -15.33 -4.96 -4.47
CA PRO A 103 -14.40 -4.90 -5.60
C PRO A 103 -14.99 -4.05 -6.74
N PRO A 104 -14.19 -3.25 -7.46
CA PRO A 104 -14.67 -2.60 -8.66
C PRO A 104 -15.11 -3.63 -9.69
N LYS A 105 -16.21 -3.38 -10.40
CA LYS A 105 -16.75 -4.31 -11.43
C LYS A 105 -15.71 -4.77 -12.47
N LYS A 106 -14.75 -3.90 -12.81
CA LYS A 106 -13.67 -4.22 -13.77
C LYS A 106 -12.64 -5.23 -13.22
N LEU A 107 -12.62 -5.43 -11.91
CA LEU A 107 -11.74 -6.35 -11.22
C LEU A 107 -12.49 -7.59 -10.70
N PHE A 108 -13.75 -7.77 -11.11
CA PHE A 108 -14.50 -8.99 -10.83
C PHE A 108 -13.81 -10.21 -11.44
N GLY A 109 -13.92 -11.35 -10.77
CA GLY A 109 -13.25 -12.59 -11.13
C GLY A 109 -11.93 -12.85 -10.39
N GLY A 110 -11.45 -11.89 -9.61
CA GLY A 110 -10.36 -12.11 -8.65
C GLY A 110 -10.82 -12.82 -7.37
N ASP A 111 -9.87 -13.38 -6.63
CA ASP A 111 -10.09 -14.03 -5.34
C ASP A 111 -10.17 -12.98 -4.22
N TRP A 112 -11.31 -12.29 -4.18
CA TRP A 112 -11.55 -11.21 -3.23
C TRP A 112 -12.01 -11.73 -1.86
N LEU A 113 -11.31 -11.30 -0.82
CA LEU A 113 -11.69 -11.44 0.58
C LEU A 113 -12.37 -10.16 1.08
N SER A 114 -13.36 -10.34 1.95
CA SER A 114 -13.99 -9.26 2.72
C SER A 114 -13.78 -9.51 4.20
N LEU A 115 -13.10 -8.60 4.87
CA LEU A 115 -12.88 -8.64 6.32
C LEU A 115 -13.87 -7.69 6.98
N GLU A 116 -14.90 -8.24 7.63
CA GLU A 116 -15.84 -7.42 8.38
C GLU A 116 -15.21 -6.80 9.62
N LEU A 117 -15.56 -5.54 9.89
CA LEU A 117 -15.10 -4.78 11.06
C LEU A 117 -16.26 -4.52 12.01
N TYR A 118 -16.03 -4.75 13.30
CA TYR A 118 -16.96 -4.41 14.35
C TYR A 118 -16.93 -2.90 14.67
N PRO A 119 -18.00 -2.33 15.24
CA PRO A 119 -18.05 -0.89 15.54
C PRO A 119 -16.85 -0.33 16.34
N PRO A 120 -16.28 -1.04 17.34
CA PRO A 120 -15.08 -0.58 18.02
C PRO A 120 -13.84 -0.52 17.11
N GLU A 121 -13.69 -1.47 16.18
CA GLU A 121 -12.56 -1.52 15.24
C GLU A 121 -12.65 -0.39 14.21
N ILE A 122 -13.86 -0.13 13.70
CA ILE A 122 -14.13 1.02 12.83
C ILE A 122 -13.78 2.33 13.55
N ALA A 123 -14.12 2.46 14.84
CA ALA A 123 -13.79 3.64 15.63
C ALA A 123 -12.28 3.80 15.83
N VAL A 124 -11.54 2.72 16.08
CA VAL A 124 -10.06 2.73 16.17
C VAL A 124 -9.45 3.12 14.83
N LYS A 125 -9.91 2.52 13.72
CA LYS A 125 -9.45 2.83 12.37
C LYS A 125 -9.68 4.30 12.03
N LYS A 126 -10.88 4.82 12.32
CA LYS A 126 -11.21 6.23 12.10
C LYS A 126 -10.27 7.17 12.85
N LYS A 127 -10.01 6.90 14.13
CA LYS A 127 -9.05 7.69 14.92
C LYS A 127 -7.65 7.65 14.32
N ALA A 128 -7.20 6.48 13.84
CA ALA A 128 -5.90 6.34 13.19
C ALA A 128 -5.81 7.18 11.90
N ILE A 129 -6.86 7.17 11.06
CA ILE A 129 -6.95 7.99 9.86
C ILE A 129 -6.89 9.50 10.19
N GLU A 130 -7.60 9.94 11.23
CA GLU A 130 -7.69 11.35 11.64
C GLU A 130 -6.35 11.93 12.13
N VAL A 131 -5.39 11.09 12.57
CA VAL A 131 -4.04 11.54 12.96
C VAL A 131 -3.23 12.07 11.77
N HIS A 132 -3.56 11.68 10.54
CA HIS A 132 -2.91 12.17 9.33
C HIS A 132 -3.42 13.55 8.90
N VAL A 133 -3.20 14.56 9.75
CA VAL A 133 -3.80 15.90 9.64
C VAL A 133 -3.55 16.57 8.28
N SER A 134 -2.37 16.39 7.68
CA SER A 134 -2.05 17.04 6.39
C SER A 134 -2.84 16.48 5.22
N GLN A 135 -3.29 15.23 5.28
CA GLN A 135 -4.21 14.61 4.33
C GLN A 135 -5.67 14.85 4.75
N TYR A 136 -6.00 14.62 6.03
CA TYR A 136 -7.38 14.69 6.51
C TYR A 136 -7.98 16.12 6.50
N SER A 137 -7.13 17.16 6.54
CA SER A 137 -7.59 18.55 6.44
C SER A 137 -7.99 18.97 5.02
N ARG A 138 -7.59 18.21 3.99
CA ARG A 138 -7.93 18.52 2.59
C ARG A 138 -9.31 17.95 2.27
N PRO A 139 -10.29 18.75 1.81
CA PRO A 139 -11.67 18.28 1.64
C PRO A 139 -11.83 17.05 0.73
N GLN A 140 -11.06 16.98 -0.36
CA GLN A 140 -11.13 15.85 -1.30
C GLN A 140 -10.54 14.57 -0.70
N ASP A 141 -9.38 14.68 -0.03
CA ASP A 141 -8.70 13.55 0.61
C ASP A 141 -9.51 13.06 1.81
N LYS A 142 -10.09 13.97 2.60
CA LYS A 142 -11.00 13.64 3.69
C LYS A 142 -12.18 12.80 3.20
N LEU A 143 -12.84 13.22 2.11
CA LEU A 143 -13.97 12.47 1.55
C LEU A 143 -13.57 11.06 1.11
N LEU A 144 -12.36 10.91 0.57
CA LEU A 144 -11.81 9.60 0.21
C LEU A 144 -11.51 8.76 1.47
N LEU A 145 -10.77 9.32 2.41
CA LEU A 145 -10.34 8.66 3.65
C LEU A 145 -11.53 8.23 4.51
N ASP A 146 -12.57 9.05 4.62
CA ASP A 146 -13.79 8.70 5.34
C ASP A 146 -14.49 7.47 4.74
N ARG A 147 -14.34 7.19 3.43
CA ARG A 147 -14.90 5.96 2.83
C ARG A 147 -14.15 4.70 3.26
N PHE A 148 -12.90 4.82 3.69
CA PHE A 148 -12.17 3.71 4.31
C PHE A 148 -12.58 3.49 5.78
N THR A 149 -13.54 4.23 6.32
CA THR A 149 -14.22 3.88 7.58
C THR A 149 -15.47 3.00 7.36
N SER A 150 -15.48 2.24 6.26
CA SER A 150 -16.52 1.29 5.92
C SER A 150 -16.55 0.08 6.88
N ARG A 151 -17.63 -0.69 6.82
CA ARG A 151 -17.85 -1.87 7.69
C ARG A 151 -17.00 -3.08 7.33
N ASN A 152 -16.18 -3.00 6.30
CA ASN A 152 -15.27 -4.05 5.89
C ASN A 152 -14.04 -3.47 5.18
N GLU A 153 -12.96 -4.24 5.20
CA GLU A 153 -11.85 -4.14 4.25
C GLU A 153 -12.00 -5.18 3.15
N ILE A 154 -11.45 -4.90 1.97
CA ILE A 154 -11.36 -5.88 0.90
C ILE A 154 -9.91 -6.06 0.45
N PHE A 155 -9.57 -7.30 0.11
CA PHE A 155 -8.25 -7.68 -0.39
C PHE A 155 -8.39 -8.71 -1.52
N GLU A 156 -7.54 -8.67 -2.54
CA GLU A 156 -7.42 -9.74 -3.55
C GLU A 156 -6.26 -10.65 -3.15
N GLU A 157 -6.43 -11.97 -3.17
CA GLU A 157 -5.36 -12.96 -2.97
C GLU A 157 -4.52 -13.12 -4.26
N GLU A 158 -3.19 -13.16 -4.15
CA GLU A 158 -2.22 -13.04 -5.27
C GLU A 158 -1.25 -14.23 -5.42
#